data_AF-U9UU41-F1
#
_entry.id   AF-U9UU41-F1
#
_cell.length_a   1.000
_cell.length_b   1.000
_cell.length_c   1.000
_cell.angle_alpha   90.00
_cell.angle_beta   90.00
_cell.angle_gamma   90.00
#
_symmetry.space_group_name_H-M   'P 1'
#
loop_
_entity.id
_entity.type
_entity.pdbx_description
1 polymer ?
#
loop_
_entity_poly.entity_id
_entity_poly.type
_entity_poly.pdbx_seq_one_letter_code
_entity_poly.pdbx_strand_id
1 'polypeptide(L)'
;MSDISVIEINDDADKIDVDKIDVDKNDDKIFTFDNELHNGKPITLIEISPNEKFLITYSKEDESFVGWNVEDKDKVQLKFDQTVKINKDIRYEITNLCVSDDKKLAYIAYIESSIDSK
;
A
#
# COMPACT_ATOMS: atom_id res chain seq x y z
N MET A 1 -15.79 -27.23 5.99
CA MET A 1 -16.68 -26.09 6.29
C MET A 1 -15.83 -25.09 7.03
N SER A 2 -15.66 -23.89 6.47
CA SER A 2 -14.97 -22.79 7.14
C SER A 2 -16.04 -21.92 7.81
N ASP A 3 -15.95 -21.78 9.12
CA ASP A 3 -16.89 -20.97 9.90
C ASP A 3 -16.61 -19.49 9.63
N ILE A 4 -17.58 -18.80 9.03
CA ILE A 4 -17.58 -17.34 8.90
C ILE A 4 -18.08 -16.80 10.23
N SER A 5 -17.19 -16.17 11.00
CA SER A 5 -17.56 -15.47 12.23
C SER A 5 -18.20 -14.14 11.84
N VAL A 6 -19.52 -14.02 12.01
CA VAL A 6 -20.22 -12.73 11.93
C VAL A 6 -20.03 -12.04 13.28
N ILE A 7 -19.38 -10.87 13.27
CA ILE A 7 -19.28 -10.01 14.45
C ILE A 7 -20.54 -9.13 14.47
N GLU A 8 -21.43 -9.35 15.43
CA GLU A 8 -22.55 -8.44 15.73
C GLU A 8 -22.01 -7.23 16.50
N ILE A 9 -22.22 -6.04 15.95
CA ILE A 9 -21.86 -4.77 16.60
C ILE A 9 -23.06 -4.34 17.43
N ASN A 10 -22.98 -4.46 18.75
CA ASN A 10 -24.01 -3.96 19.66
C ASN A 10 -23.88 -2.44 19.78
N ASP A 11 -24.89 -1.72 19.30
CA ASP A 11 -24.96 -0.26 19.28
C ASP A 11 -25.56 0.30 20.58
N ASP A 12 -25.11 -0.22 21.73
CA ASP A 12 -25.54 0.28 23.04
C ASP A 12 -24.75 1.56 23.33
N ALA A 13 -25.32 2.67 22.89
CA ALA A 13 -24.76 4.01 22.99
C ALA A 13 -24.71 4.46 24.45
N ASP A 14 -23.70 3.99 25.18
CA ASP A 14 -23.28 4.62 26.43
C ASP A 14 -22.88 6.07 26.13
N LYS A 15 -23.58 7.01 26.76
CA LYS A 15 -23.27 8.44 26.71
C LYS A 15 -21.85 8.68 27.21
N ILE A 16 -20.92 8.83 26.27
CA ILE A 16 -19.56 9.29 26.56
C ILE A 16 -19.66 10.75 26.99
N ASP A 17 -19.32 11.04 28.25
CA ASP A 17 -19.22 12.39 28.79
C ASP A 17 -17.95 13.04 28.20
N VAL A 18 -18.14 13.95 27.23
CA VAL A 18 -17.10 14.48 26.34
C VAL A 18 -16.12 15.45 27.05
N ASP A 19 -16.38 15.81 28.31
CA ASP A 19 -15.70 16.94 28.96
C ASP A 19 -14.30 16.65 29.53
N LYS A 20 -13.74 15.43 29.37
CA LYS A 20 -12.39 15.11 29.87
C LYS A 20 -11.56 14.19 28.98
N ILE A 21 -11.72 14.29 27.65
CA ILE A 21 -10.69 13.77 26.76
C ILE A 21 -9.68 14.91 26.56
N ASP A 22 -8.60 14.89 27.34
CA ASP A 22 -7.39 15.65 26.99
C ASP A 22 -6.79 14.95 25.77
N VAL A 23 -7.38 15.25 24.60
CA VAL A 23 -6.78 14.91 23.31
C VAL A 23 -5.52 15.74 23.27
N ASP A 24 -4.41 15.12 23.65
CA ASP A 24 -3.09 15.62 23.32
C ASP A 24 -3.19 16.01 21.85
N LYS A 25 -3.06 17.31 21.57
CA LYS A 25 -3.18 17.85 20.22
C LYS A 25 -1.95 17.38 19.48
N ASN A 26 -1.96 16.11 19.10
CA ASN A 26 -1.15 15.66 18.01
C ASN A 26 -1.70 16.49 16.85
N ASP A 27 -0.94 17.51 16.45
CA ASP A 27 -1.10 18.17 15.18
C ASP A 27 -0.87 17.08 14.13
N ASP A 28 -1.87 16.21 13.94
CA ASP A 28 -1.96 15.20 12.90
C ASP A 28 -2.15 15.98 11.61
N LYS A 29 -1.08 16.67 11.19
CA LYS A 29 -0.93 17.17 9.84
C LYS A 29 -1.12 15.95 8.97
N ILE A 30 -2.29 15.87 8.35
CA ILE A 30 -2.55 14.93 7.27
C ILE A 30 -1.48 15.24 6.22
N PHE A 31 -0.46 14.39 6.16
CA PHE A 31 0.61 14.53 5.19
C PHE A 31 0.01 14.21 3.83
N THR A 32 -0.24 15.25 3.03
CA THR A 32 -0.50 15.05 1.61
C THR A 32 0.83 14.67 0.98
N PHE A 33 0.96 13.43 0.52
CA PHE A 33 2.06 13.09 -0.37
C PHE A 33 1.91 13.91 -1.64
N ASP A 34 3.03 14.47 -2.12
CA ASP A 34 3.05 15.14 -3.41
C ASP A 34 2.52 14.18 -4.47
N ASN A 35 1.58 14.67 -5.28
CA ASN A 35 0.81 13.90 -6.27
C ASN A 35 1.67 13.34 -7.42
N GLU A 36 3.00 13.45 -7.30
CA GLU A 36 3.98 13.00 -8.29
C GLU A 36 4.16 11.48 -8.26
N LEU A 37 3.95 10.85 -7.11
CA LEU A 37 4.12 9.40 -6.98
C LEU A 37 2.98 8.65 -7.68
N HIS A 38 3.35 7.62 -8.42
CA HIS A 38 2.47 6.93 -9.37
C HIS A 38 1.79 7.87 -10.38
N ASN A 39 2.34 9.08 -10.64
CA ASN A 39 1.72 10.10 -11.50
C ASN A 39 0.27 10.42 -11.07
N GLY A 40 0.00 10.39 -9.76
CA GLY A 40 -1.31 10.62 -9.16
C GLY A 40 -2.32 9.51 -9.43
N LYS A 41 -1.89 8.35 -9.96
CA LYS A 41 -2.77 7.21 -10.21
C LYS A 41 -3.05 6.40 -8.94
N PRO A 42 -4.21 5.73 -8.86
CA PRO A 42 -4.56 4.93 -7.70
C PRO A 42 -3.52 3.83 -7.43
N ILE A 43 -3.20 3.64 -6.16
CA ILE A 43 -2.44 2.48 -5.69
C ILE A 43 -3.39 1.29 -5.67
N THR A 44 -3.00 0.21 -6.33
CA THR A 44 -3.81 -1.01 -6.47
C THR A 44 -3.28 -2.18 -5.66
N LEU A 45 -1.98 -2.19 -5.34
CA LEU A 45 -1.36 -3.19 -4.48
C LEU A 45 -0.38 -2.54 -3.52
N ILE A 46 -0.30 -3.08 -2.30
CA ILE A 46 0.57 -2.61 -1.23
C ILE A 46 1.16 -3.84 -0.54
N GLU A 47 2.46 -3.83 -0.25
CA GLU A 47 3.16 -4.94 0.41
C GLU A 47 4.25 -4.41 1.35
N ILE A 48 4.37 -5.02 2.53
CA ILE A 48 5.33 -4.66 3.59
C ILE A 48 6.34 -5.80 3.77
N SER A 49 7.60 -5.46 4.01
CA SER A 49 8.65 -6.45 4.27
C SER A 49 8.45 -7.17 5.62
N PRO A 50 8.97 -8.40 5.79
CA PRO A 50 8.71 -9.20 7.00
C PRO A 50 9.05 -8.53 8.33
N ASN A 51 10.11 -7.70 8.37
CA ASN A 51 10.50 -6.96 9.56
C ASN A 51 10.10 -5.48 9.51
N GLU A 52 9.13 -5.12 8.65
CA GLU A 52 8.56 -3.77 8.54
C GLU A 52 9.63 -2.69 8.28
N LYS A 53 10.69 -3.04 7.54
CA LYS A 53 11.78 -2.12 7.18
C LYS A 53 11.48 -1.36 5.90
N PHE A 54 10.70 -1.96 5.02
CA PHE A 54 10.41 -1.45 3.70
C PHE A 54 8.95 -1.71 3.31
N LEU A 55 8.39 -0.77 2.57
CA LEU A 55 7.04 -0.85 1.99
C LEU A 55 7.17 -0.59 0.49
N ILE A 56 6.40 -1.34 -0.30
CA ILE A 56 6.25 -1.05 -1.72
C ILE A 56 4.77 -0.89 -2.09
N THR A 57 4.51 0.08 -2.94
CA THR A 57 3.20 0.34 -3.53
C THR A 57 3.27 0.16 -5.04
N TYR A 58 2.20 -0.32 -5.65
CA TYR A 58 2.08 -0.48 -7.09
C TYR A 58 0.79 0.14 -7.59
N SER A 59 0.87 0.86 -8.71
CA SER A 59 -0.29 1.35 -9.45
C SER A 59 -0.43 0.57 -10.76
N LYS A 60 -1.55 -0.15 -10.93
CA LYS A 60 -1.88 -0.83 -12.18
C LYS A 60 -2.03 0.12 -13.36
N GLU A 61 -2.58 1.32 -13.12
CA GLU A 61 -2.80 2.32 -14.19
C GLU A 61 -1.51 3.00 -14.67
N ASP A 62 -0.58 3.30 -13.76
CA ASP A 62 0.72 3.91 -14.10
C ASP A 62 1.82 2.86 -14.35
N GLU A 63 1.55 1.59 -14.05
CA GLU A 63 2.49 0.47 -14.11
C GLU A 63 3.81 0.75 -13.37
N SER A 64 3.71 1.43 -12.22
CA SER A 64 4.85 1.90 -11.46
C SER A 64 4.87 1.32 -10.06
N PHE A 65 6.07 1.06 -9.57
CA PHE A 65 6.35 0.72 -8.19
C PHE A 65 6.97 1.91 -7.48
N VAL A 66 6.55 2.16 -6.25
CA VAL A 66 7.16 3.16 -5.38
C VAL A 66 7.56 2.48 -4.07
N GLY A 67 8.83 2.61 -3.73
CA GLY A 67 9.44 2.07 -2.53
C GLY A 67 9.57 3.11 -1.42
N TRP A 68 9.39 2.67 -0.17
CA TRP A 68 9.40 3.51 1.01
C TRP A 68 10.23 2.86 2.13
N ASN A 69 11.08 3.65 2.79
CA ASN A 69 11.79 3.21 3.99
C ASN A 69 10.89 3.43 5.23
N VAL A 70 10.78 2.40 6.07
CA VAL A 70 9.89 2.33 7.25
C VAL A 70 10.69 2.26 8.57
N GLU A 71 12.01 2.13 8.52
CA GLU A 71 12.88 1.91 9.71
C GLU A 71 12.80 2.99 10.81
N ASP A 72 12.28 4.18 10.50
CA ASP A 72 12.26 5.34 11.40
C ASP A 72 10.89 5.45 12.09
N LYS A 73 10.64 4.59 13.09
CA LYS A 73 9.34 4.50 13.81
C LYS A 73 8.95 5.80 14.53
N ASP A 74 9.92 6.65 14.83
CA ASP A 74 9.71 7.95 15.48
C ASP A 74 9.33 9.05 14.48
N LYS A 75 9.33 8.74 13.18
CA LYS A 75 8.88 9.67 12.14
C LYS A 75 7.47 9.36 11.71
N VAL A 76 6.65 10.39 11.73
CA VAL A 76 5.26 10.35 11.29
C VAL A 76 5.13 10.14 9.77
N GLN A 77 6.22 10.32 9.00
CA GLN A 77 6.21 10.25 7.54
C GLN A 77 7.18 9.21 6.99
N LEU A 78 6.66 8.36 6.10
CA LEU A 78 7.45 7.43 5.28
C LEU A 78 8.39 8.19 4.35
N LYS A 79 9.64 7.71 4.23
CA LYS A 79 10.62 8.31 3.32
C LYS A 79 10.61 7.59 1.99
N PHE A 80 10.40 8.35 0.91
CA PHE A 80 10.59 7.85 -0.44
C PHE A 80 11.99 7.25 -0.62
N ASP A 81 12.07 6.09 -1.25
CA ASP A 81 13.32 5.40 -1.56
C ASP A 81 13.61 5.42 -3.06
N GLN A 82 12.68 4.90 -3.86
CA GLN A 82 12.87 4.75 -5.30
C GLN A 82 11.55 4.51 -6.04
N THR A 83 11.58 4.76 -7.35
CA THR A 83 10.51 4.39 -8.29
C THR A 83 11.08 3.47 -9.36
N VAL A 84 10.35 2.40 -9.68
CA VAL A 84 10.70 1.47 -10.76
C VAL A 84 9.51 1.34 -11.71
N LYS A 85 9.76 1.40 -13.02
CA LYS A 85 8.78 1.11 -14.07
C LYS A 85 9.22 -0.11 -14.85
N ILE A 86 8.27 -0.96 -15.24
CA ILE A 86 8.53 -2.13 -16.07
C ILE A 86 8.28 -1.76 -17.55
N ASN A 87 9.10 -2.32 -18.45
CA ASN A 87 8.98 -2.04 -19.89
C ASN A 87 7.75 -2.73 -20.52
N LYS A 88 7.14 -2.09 -21.51
CA LYS A 88 5.79 -2.37 -22.05
C LYS A 88 5.73 -3.34 -23.23
N ASP A 89 6.77 -4.13 -23.45
CA ASP A 89 6.84 -4.95 -24.67
C ASP A 89 5.78 -6.07 -24.70
N ILE A 90 5.18 -6.38 -23.55
CA ILE A 90 4.09 -7.36 -23.40
C ILE A 90 2.99 -6.80 -22.49
N ARG A 91 1.73 -7.16 -22.74
CA ARG A 91 0.64 -6.89 -21.80
C ARG A 91 0.72 -7.87 -20.65
N TYR A 92 0.85 -7.36 -19.43
CA TYR A 92 0.84 -8.17 -18.23
C TYR A 92 0.00 -7.52 -17.13
N GLU A 93 -0.57 -8.35 -16.28
CA GLU A 93 -1.27 -7.91 -15.08
C GLU A 93 -0.60 -8.51 -13.85
N ILE A 94 -0.16 -7.66 -12.94
CA ILE A 94 0.45 -8.08 -11.68
C ILE A 94 -0.66 -8.42 -10.70
N THR A 95 -0.65 -9.65 -10.21
CA THR A 95 -1.66 -10.15 -9.27
C THR A 95 -1.15 -10.19 -7.84
N ASN A 96 0.16 -10.38 -7.67
CA ASN A 96 0.79 -10.54 -6.35
C ASN A 96 2.17 -9.90 -6.32
N LEU A 97 2.53 -9.41 -5.12
CA LEU A 97 3.80 -8.80 -4.80
C LEU A 97 4.33 -9.37 -3.49
N CYS A 98 5.65 -9.49 -3.38
CA CYS A 98 6.33 -9.65 -2.10
C CYS A 98 7.62 -8.83 -2.12
N VAL A 99 8.01 -8.29 -0.96
CA VAL A 99 9.25 -7.53 -0.81
C VAL A 99 10.03 -8.02 0.40
N SER A 100 11.34 -8.20 0.26
CA SER A 100 12.20 -8.56 1.38
C SER A 100 12.73 -7.33 2.11
N ASP A 101 13.26 -7.55 3.32
CA ASP A 101 13.95 -6.50 4.07
C ASP A 101 15.23 -5.98 3.37
N ASP A 102 15.81 -6.78 2.47
CA ASP A 102 16.92 -6.39 1.60
C ASP A 102 16.46 -5.60 0.36
N LYS A 103 15.20 -5.13 0.32
CA LYS A 103 14.57 -4.42 -0.81
C LYS A 103 14.50 -5.23 -2.10
N LYS A 104 14.47 -6.57 -2.01
CA LYS A 104 14.26 -7.44 -3.18
C LYS A 104 12.77 -7.56 -3.44
N LEU A 105 12.33 -7.11 -4.60
CA LEU A 105 10.96 -7.24 -5.07
C LEU A 105 10.80 -8.51 -5.90
N ALA A 106 9.79 -9.30 -5.61
CA ALA A 106 9.30 -10.34 -6.49
C ALA A 106 7.81 -10.15 -6.75
N TYR A 107 7.36 -10.52 -7.95
CA TYR A 107 5.98 -10.36 -8.37
C TYR A 107 5.54 -11.53 -9.26
N ILE A 108 4.24 -11.80 -9.23
CA ILE A 108 3.59 -12.74 -10.14
C ILE A 108 2.75 -11.93 -11.10
N ALA A 109 2.92 -12.20 -12.40
CA ALA A 109 2.18 -11.53 -13.46
C ALA A 109 1.52 -12.54 -14.40
N TYR A 110 0.28 -12.27 -14.78
CA TYR A 110 -0.36 -12.91 -15.90
C TYR A 110 0.05 -12.20 -17.18
N ILE A 111 0.58 -12.93 -18.16
CA ILE A 111 0.97 -12.38 -19.45
C ILE A 111 -0.14 -12.69 -20.44
N GLU A 112 -0.76 -11.65 -21.01
CA GLU A 112 -1.64 -11.82 -22.16
C GLU A 112 -0.79 -12.01 -23.41
N SER A 113 -0.61 -13.26 -23.83
CA SER A 113 -0.12 -13.52 -25.18
C SER A 113 -1.22 -13.20 -26.18
N SER A 114 -1.01 -12.17 -27.00
CA SER A 114 -1.79 -12.01 -28.23
C SER A 114 -1.47 -13.21 -29.13
N ILE A 115 -2.35 -14.22 -29.12
CA ILE A 115 -2.39 -15.18 -30.21
C ILE A 115 -2.98 -14.41 -31.39
N ASP A 116 -2.13 -13.76 -32.17
CA ASP A 116 -2.50 -13.26 -33.48
C ASP A 116 -2.86 -14.49 -34.32
N SER A 117 -4.15 -14.86 -34.33
CA SER A 117 -4.67 -15.86 -35.25
C SER A 117 -4.62 -15.27 -36.65
N LYS A 118 -3.63 -15.71 -37.43
CA LYS A 118 -3.45 -15.35 -38.83
C LYS A 118 -4.31 -16.22 -39.74
#